data_AF-A0A2U1V938-F1
#
_entry.id   AF-A0A2U1V938-F1
#
_cell.length_a   1.000
_cell.length_b   1.000
_cell.length_c   1.000
_cell.angle_alpha   90.00
_cell.angle_beta   90.00
_cell.angle_gamma   90.00
#
_symmetry.space_group_name_H-M   'P 1'
#
loop_
_entity.id
_entity.type
_entity.pdbx_description
1 polymer ?
#
loop_
_entity_poly.entity_id
_entity_poly.type
_entity_poly.pdbx_seq_one_letter_code
_entity_poly.pdbx_strand_id
1 'polypeptide(L)'
;MTLCLDLTLPPEAAAKLWRHSALAARGRPRATAEAWDWLDSAGGTLAKAGLALRSGARGGRRLCPLRVPEDEAARPGATPSGTSMAGLSLPGTPLPEGTVLPADAVPAEAGEAALLPVAHYAGRVAQSPPDSAGAALRWRTGTLRAGERQQAVAFLTLEGPAEAVLALATALPGLPAAAGLDELALALARGTPPRPRRKGAPDLGGATTPDDALALAIAHLTNVLLAQAPLARPEAGPEAVHQLRVAARRLRSCLKAFRPMRDGPALRALDAGLRDLARGLGEAREWDVFLGGLGAELATVLGPDRRWAQLLRAAGQRRLEAYARLRATLEGPAFHTLAWQAVRLAATRDWGAPDGAAAEAPLRAQAAGLLARRRRKLLKGGREIESLDDHALHELRLEAKRLRYVAELFAPLWPGKPARRFLRRIGALQEALGLSNDTVAARALVASLQGGKGTGAPGWAIGLAEGWALSAGRDTRPAALRAWRRFLRAEPFWDDG
;
A
#
# COMPACT_ATOMS: atom_id res chain seq x y z
N MET A 1 -0.30 -25.35 8.88
CA MET A 1 -0.93 -24.37 7.98
C MET A 1 -0.37 -24.54 6.59
N THR A 2 -1.22 -24.84 5.60
CA THR A 2 -0.84 -24.85 4.18
C THR A 2 -1.02 -23.44 3.62
N LEU A 3 -0.06 -22.99 2.83
CA LEU A 3 -0.01 -21.65 2.27
C LEU A 3 0.29 -21.75 0.78
N CYS A 4 -0.40 -20.91 -0.01
CA CYS A 4 -0.19 -20.79 -1.44
C CYS A 4 0.06 -19.32 -1.78
N LEU A 5 1.16 -19.02 -2.46
CA LEU A 5 1.56 -17.67 -2.85
C LEU A 5 2.03 -17.61 -4.29
N ASP A 6 1.52 -16.63 -5.01
CA ASP A 6 2.05 -16.16 -6.29
C ASP A 6 3.09 -15.08 -6.06
N LEU A 7 4.22 -15.25 -6.73
CA LEU A 7 5.30 -14.28 -6.84
C LEU A 7 5.39 -13.80 -8.28
N THR A 8 5.72 -12.52 -8.46
CA THR A 8 6.12 -11.97 -9.75
C THR A 8 7.64 -11.87 -9.80
N LEU A 9 8.22 -12.40 -10.86
CA LEU A 9 9.66 -12.37 -11.11
C LEU A 9 9.98 -11.34 -12.19
N PRO A 10 11.08 -10.58 -12.07
CA PRO A 10 11.63 -9.88 -13.22
C PRO A 10 11.91 -10.88 -14.36
N PRO A 11 11.56 -10.58 -15.63
CA PRO A 11 11.74 -11.51 -16.74
C PRO A 11 13.19 -12.04 -16.88
N GLU A 12 14.18 -11.19 -16.61
CA GLU A 12 15.60 -11.57 -16.61
C GLU A 12 15.95 -12.58 -15.52
N ALA A 13 15.38 -12.43 -14.33
CA ALA A 13 15.55 -13.36 -13.22
C ALA A 13 14.85 -14.69 -13.51
N ALA A 14 13.69 -14.65 -14.17
CA ALA A 14 12.94 -15.85 -14.54
C ALA A 14 13.74 -16.79 -15.46
N ALA A 15 14.52 -16.24 -16.40
CA ALA A 15 15.39 -17.02 -17.28
C ALA A 15 16.49 -17.79 -16.53
N LYS A 16 16.93 -17.27 -15.37
CA LYS A 16 18.00 -17.84 -14.54
C LYS A 16 17.47 -18.62 -13.33
N LEU A 17 16.15 -18.72 -13.15
CA LEU A 17 15.52 -19.29 -11.95
C LEU A 17 16.08 -20.66 -11.56
N TRP A 18 16.22 -21.58 -12.52
CA TRP A 18 16.71 -22.95 -12.27
C TRP A 18 18.22 -23.04 -11.95
N ARG A 19 18.96 -21.94 -12.10
CA ARG A 19 20.37 -21.84 -11.66
C ARG A 19 20.48 -21.28 -10.24
N HIS A 20 19.36 -20.89 -9.63
CA HIS A 20 19.35 -20.32 -8.29
C HIS A 20 19.66 -21.40 -7.24
N SER A 21 20.53 -21.09 -6.29
CA SER A 21 20.96 -22.03 -5.25
C SER A 21 19.80 -22.60 -4.44
N ALA A 22 18.78 -21.79 -4.15
CA ALA A 22 17.56 -22.22 -3.47
C ALA A 22 16.77 -23.34 -4.20
N LEU A 23 17.02 -23.55 -5.50
CA LEU A 23 16.41 -24.63 -6.28
C LEU A 23 17.42 -25.71 -6.67
N ALA A 24 18.66 -25.69 -6.15
CA ALA A 24 19.72 -26.61 -6.58
C ALA A 24 19.36 -28.09 -6.34
N ALA A 25 18.61 -28.39 -5.29
CA ALA A 25 18.13 -29.74 -5.00
C ALA A 25 16.97 -30.20 -5.91
N ARG A 26 16.45 -29.33 -6.79
CA ARG A 26 15.33 -29.61 -7.68
C ARG A 26 15.79 -29.84 -9.11
N GLY A 27 15.33 -30.95 -9.69
CA GLY A 27 15.46 -31.17 -11.13
C GLY A 27 14.62 -30.14 -11.91
N ARG A 28 15.17 -29.64 -13.02
CA ARG A 28 14.43 -28.72 -13.91
C ARG A 28 13.26 -29.48 -14.58
N PRO A 29 12.00 -29.10 -14.32
CA PRO A 29 10.84 -29.78 -14.88
C PRO A 29 10.68 -29.45 -16.37
N ARG A 30 10.05 -30.37 -17.10
CA ARG A 30 9.67 -30.16 -18.50
C ARG A 30 8.58 -29.08 -18.57
N ALA A 31 8.85 -28.05 -19.35
CA ALA A 31 7.89 -26.95 -19.56
C ALA A 31 6.95 -27.27 -20.72
N THR A 32 5.64 -27.20 -20.48
CA THR A 32 4.58 -27.37 -21.49
C THR A 32 4.11 -26.02 -22.01
N ALA A 33 3.76 -25.96 -23.30
CA ALA A 33 3.17 -24.74 -23.87
C ALA A 33 1.77 -24.50 -23.28
N GLU A 34 1.43 -23.24 -23.07
CA GLU A 34 0.15 -22.81 -22.52
C GLU A 34 -0.27 -21.52 -23.23
N ALA A 35 -1.54 -21.45 -23.64
CA ALA A 35 -2.11 -20.29 -24.29
C ALA A 35 -3.56 -20.08 -23.87
N TRP A 36 -3.92 -18.83 -23.58
CA TRP A 36 -5.23 -18.41 -23.09
C TRP A 36 -5.70 -17.16 -23.81
N ASP A 37 -7.01 -17.07 -24.03
CA ASP A 37 -7.69 -15.85 -24.45
C ASP A 37 -8.59 -15.34 -23.33
N TRP A 38 -8.64 -14.03 -23.11
CA TRP A 38 -9.65 -13.40 -22.26
C TRP A 38 -10.74 -12.82 -23.13
N LEU A 39 -11.98 -13.15 -22.79
CA LEU A 39 -13.18 -12.70 -23.46
C LEU A 39 -13.89 -11.68 -22.58
N ASP A 40 -14.30 -10.56 -23.16
CA ASP A 40 -15.20 -9.60 -22.53
C ASP A 40 -15.99 -8.87 -23.63
N SER A 41 -17.04 -8.17 -23.23
CA SER A 41 -17.74 -7.21 -24.07
C SER A 41 -16.83 -6.01 -24.44
N ALA A 42 -17.17 -5.30 -25.51
CA ALA A 42 -16.49 -4.04 -25.86
C ALA A 42 -16.52 -3.00 -24.72
N GLY A 43 -17.57 -3.03 -23.88
CA GLY A 43 -17.72 -2.18 -22.71
C GLY A 43 -17.03 -2.68 -21.44
N GLY A 44 -16.42 -3.86 -21.44
CA GLY A 44 -15.75 -4.46 -20.28
C GLY A 44 -16.72 -4.83 -19.14
N THR A 45 -17.94 -5.27 -19.45
CA THR A 45 -18.99 -5.62 -18.49
C THR A 45 -18.52 -6.65 -17.45
N LEU A 46 -17.85 -7.73 -17.86
CA LEU A 46 -17.36 -8.75 -16.91
C LEU A 46 -16.26 -8.18 -16.02
N ALA A 47 -15.28 -7.49 -16.61
CA ALA A 47 -14.22 -6.84 -15.84
C ALA A 47 -14.77 -5.83 -14.83
N LYS A 48 -15.80 -5.05 -15.19
CA LYS A 48 -16.50 -4.11 -14.29
C LYS A 48 -17.22 -4.84 -13.15
N ALA A 49 -17.81 -6.00 -13.42
CA ALA A 49 -18.37 -6.89 -12.41
C ALA A 49 -17.31 -7.60 -11.55
N GLY A 50 -16.02 -7.44 -11.85
CA GLY A 50 -14.93 -8.05 -11.09
C GLY A 50 -14.67 -9.50 -11.48
N LEU A 51 -14.99 -9.88 -12.73
CA LEU A 51 -14.82 -11.21 -13.28
C LEU A 51 -13.96 -11.18 -14.54
N ALA A 52 -13.26 -12.28 -14.82
CA ALA A 52 -12.52 -12.51 -16.05
C ALA A 52 -12.97 -13.83 -16.67
N LEU A 53 -13.45 -13.80 -17.91
CA LEU A 53 -13.75 -15.02 -18.65
C LEU A 53 -12.52 -15.42 -19.45
N ARG A 54 -11.88 -16.51 -19.04
CA ARG A 54 -10.70 -17.07 -19.69
C ARG A 54 -11.10 -18.28 -20.52
N SER A 55 -10.61 -18.36 -21.75
CA SER A 55 -10.76 -19.50 -22.66
C SER A 55 -9.40 -20.15 -22.88
N GLY A 56 -9.32 -21.48 -22.71
CA GLY A 56 -8.13 -22.24 -23.05
C GLY A 56 -8.06 -22.59 -24.55
N ALA A 57 -6.88 -22.97 -25.04
CA ALA A 57 -6.69 -23.39 -26.44
C ALA A 57 -7.60 -24.54 -26.92
N ARG A 58 -8.15 -25.35 -26.00
CA ARG A 58 -9.11 -26.43 -26.29
C ARG A 58 -10.58 -26.02 -26.13
N GLY A 59 -10.87 -24.71 -26.07
CA GLY A 59 -12.22 -24.14 -26.04
C GLY A 59 -12.92 -24.09 -24.67
N GLY A 60 -12.36 -24.71 -23.63
CA GLY A 60 -12.94 -24.66 -22.29
C GLY A 60 -12.89 -23.24 -21.70
N ARG A 61 -14.05 -22.75 -21.23
CA ARG A 61 -14.18 -21.43 -20.59
C ARG A 61 -14.11 -21.56 -19.07
N ARG A 62 -13.59 -20.52 -18.41
CA ARG A 62 -13.52 -20.42 -16.96
C ARG A 62 -13.79 -18.99 -16.53
N LEU A 63 -14.73 -18.82 -15.62
CA LEU A 63 -15.10 -17.53 -15.05
C LEU A 63 -14.32 -17.31 -13.75
N CYS A 64 -13.25 -16.54 -13.83
CA CYS A 64 -12.31 -16.26 -12.74
C CYS A 64 -12.71 -15.00 -11.98
N PRO A 65 -12.73 -15.01 -10.64
CA PRO A 65 -12.87 -13.78 -9.87
C PRO A 65 -11.60 -12.93 -9.96
N LEU A 66 -11.76 -11.61 -10.04
CA LEU A 66 -10.66 -10.64 -10.02
C LEU A 66 -10.44 -10.01 -8.64
N ARG A 67 -11.25 -10.41 -7.66
CA ARG A 67 -11.19 -9.99 -6.26
C ARG A 67 -11.47 -11.19 -5.37
N VAL A 68 -11.00 -11.13 -4.13
CA VAL A 68 -11.42 -12.10 -3.11
C VAL A 68 -12.92 -11.86 -2.88
N PRO A 69 -13.78 -12.89 -3.01
CA PRO A 69 -15.19 -12.78 -2.65
C PRO A 69 -15.33 -12.32 -1.19
N GLU A 70 -16.22 -11.38 -0.90
CA GLU A 70 -16.43 -10.89 0.48
C GLU A 70 -16.96 -12.00 1.41
N ASP A 71 -17.67 -12.99 0.85
CA ASP A 71 -18.16 -14.19 1.52
C ASP A 71 -17.37 -15.44 1.12
N GLU A 72 -16.22 -15.69 1.75
CA GLU A 72 -15.53 -16.99 1.65
C GLU A 72 -16.34 -18.15 2.24
N ALA A 73 -17.35 -17.87 3.08
CA ALA A 73 -18.14 -18.88 3.78
C ALA A 73 -19.19 -19.62 2.90
N ALA A 74 -19.44 -19.18 1.67
CA ALA A 74 -20.60 -19.63 0.88
C ALA A 74 -20.29 -20.61 -0.28
N ARG A 75 -19.07 -21.17 -0.40
CA ARG A 75 -18.73 -22.09 -1.50
C ARG A 75 -18.78 -23.57 -1.09
N PRO A 76 -19.58 -24.43 -1.77
CA PRO A 76 -19.51 -25.87 -1.60
C PRO A 76 -18.18 -26.40 -2.16
N GLY A 77 -17.42 -27.14 -1.36
CA GLY A 77 -16.18 -27.82 -1.79
C GLY A 77 -14.88 -27.01 -1.68
N ALA A 78 -14.91 -25.81 -1.10
CA ALA A 78 -13.68 -25.18 -0.64
C ALA A 78 -13.18 -25.94 0.59
N THR A 79 -12.09 -26.70 0.47
CA THR A 79 -11.27 -26.95 1.66
C THR A 79 -10.81 -25.59 2.15
N PRO A 80 -11.07 -25.22 3.43
CA PRO A 80 -10.49 -24.01 3.98
C PRO A 80 -8.98 -24.19 3.90
N SER A 81 -8.34 -23.55 2.92
CA SER A 81 -6.91 -23.28 3.02
C SER A 81 -6.77 -22.55 4.35
N GLY A 82 -5.99 -23.12 5.28
CA GLY A 82 -6.08 -22.88 6.73
C GLY A 82 -5.71 -21.47 7.20
N THR A 83 -6.32 -20.45 6.61
CA THR A 83 -6.15 -19.01 6.82
C THR A 83 -7.50 -18.28 6.69
N SER A 84 -8.64 -18.98 6.69
CA SER A 84 -9.95 -18.32 6.67
C SER A 84 -10.30 -17.77 8.06
N MET A 85 -9.61 -16.69 8.42
CA MET A 85 -10.14 -15.67 9.32
C MET A 85 -10.74 -14.60 8.42
N ALA A 86 -11.98 -14.18 8.68
CA ALA A 86 -12.70 -13.23 7.85
C ALA A 86 -11.82 -12.01 7.46
N GLY A 87 -11.42 -11.96 6.18
CA GLY A 87 -10.72 -10.80 5.58
C GLY A 87 -9.18 -10.84 5.52
N LEU A 88 -8.49 -11.81 6.14
CA LEU A 88 -7.02 -11.92 6.05
C LEU A 88 -6.58 -12.60 4.75
N SER A 89 -6.08 -11.81 3.79
CA SER A 89 -5.44 -12.30 2.58
C SER A 89 -4.00 -11.78 2.49
N LEU A 90 -3.04 -12.69 2.51
CA LEU A 90 -1.63 -12.33 2.44
C LEU A 90 -1.31 -11.73 1.05
N PRO A 91 -0.36 -10.78 0.97
CA PRO A 91 0.17 -10.36 -0.32
C PRO A 91 0.67 -11.56 -1.12
N GLY A 92 0.27 -11.65 -2.39
CA GLY A 92 0.59 -12.78 -3.25
C GLY A 92 -0.37 -13.98 -3.15
N THR A 93 -1.34 -14.02 -2.23
CA THR A 93 -2.30 -15.14 -2.20
C THR A 93 -3.04 -15.26 -3.56
N PRO A 94 -3.03 -16.40 -4.24
CA PRO A 94 -3.73 -16.54 -5.53
C PRO A 94 -5.24 -16.40 -5.32
N LEU A 95 -5.92 -15.89 -6.34
CA LEU A 95 -7.38 -15.92 -6.35
C LEU A 95 -7.87 -17.33 -6.71
N PRO A 96 -9.07 -17.73 -6.28
CA PRO A 96 -9.65 -19.01 -6.66
C PRO A 96 -9.66 -19.18 -8.18
N GLU A 97 -9.40 -20.39 -8.68
CA GLU A 97 -9.32 -20.63 -10.14
C GLU A 97 -10.62 -20.26 -10.87
N GLY A 98 -11.76 -20.22 -10.19
CA GLY A 98 -13.04 -19.82 -10.78
C GLY A 98 -13.84 -20.99 -11.35
N THR A 99 -15.06 -20.71 -11.82
CA THR A 99 -16.04 -21.72 -12.23
C THR A 99 -15.79 -22.16 -13.67
N VAL A 100 -15.78 -23.48 -13.92
CA VAL A 100 -15.66 -24.03 -15.27
C VAL A 100 -17.00 -23.88 -15.99
N LEU A 101 -16.97 -23.40 -17.23
CA LEU A 101 -18.14 -23.24 -18.08
C LEU A 101 -17.94 -24.07 -19.36
N PRO A 102 -19.04 -24.55 -19.98
CA PRO A 102 -18.99 -25.16 -21.30
C PRO A 102 -18.31 -24.24 -22.32
N ALA A 103 -17.72 -24.84 -23.37
CA ALA A 103 -17.36 -24.09 -24.56
C ALA A 103 -18.61 -23.35 -25.06
N ASP A 104 -18.46 -22.07 -25.40
CA ASP A 104 -19.54 -21.17 -25.86
C ASP A 104 -20.50 -20.60 -24.82
N ALA A 105 -20.47 -21.06 -23.57
CA ALA A 105 -21.31 -20.50 -22.52
C ALA A 105 -21.00 -19.01 -22.27
N VAL A 106 -22.05 -18.19 -22.25
CA VAL A 106 -22.00 -16.76 -21.91
C VAL A 106 -22.40 -16.62 -20.43
N PRO A 107 -21.54 -16.07 -19.56
CA PRO A 107 -21.90 -15.80 -18.17
C PRO A 107 -23.09 -14.84 -18.10
N ALA A 108 -23.99 -15.04 -17.13
CA ALA A 108 -25.16 -14.17 -16.95
C ALA A 108 -24.76 -12.70 -16.76
N GLU A 109 -23.61 -12.45 -16.13
CA GLU A 109 -23.05 -11.12 -15.91
C GLU A 109 -22.64 -10.40 -17.19
N ALA A 110 -22.50 -11.10 -18.31
CA ALA A 110 -22.27 -10.47 -19.62
C ALA A 110 -23.56 -9.89 -20.23
N GLY A 111 -24.74 -10.33 -19.75
CA GLY A 111 -26.03 -9.96 -20.32
C GLY A 111 -26.13 -10.34 -21.81
N GLU A 112 -26.67 -9.44 -22.62
CA GLU A 112 -26.80 -9.60 -24.08
C GLU A 112 -25.55 -9.15 -24.86
N ALA A 113 -24.47 -8.76 -24.17
CA ALA A 113 -23.30 -8.21 -24.84
C ALA A 113 -22.48 -9.30 -25.56
N ALA A 114 -22.12 -9.03 -26.81
CA ALA A 114 -21.22 -9.90 -27.58
C ALA A 114 -19.83 -9.96 -26.91
N LEU A 115 -19.34 -11.18 -26.69
CA LEU A 115 -18.02 -11.43 -26.11
C LEU A 115 -16.97 -11.49 -27.21
N LEU A 116 -15.89 -10.73 -27.05
CA LEU A 116 -14.78 -10.64 -27.99
C LEU A 116 -13.46 -10.93 -27.27
N PRO A 117 -12.44 -11.49 -27.95
CA PRO A 117 -11.10 -11.60 -27.40
C PRO A 117 -10.51 -10.21 -27.15
N VAL A 118 -10.23 -9.90 -25.88
CA VAL A 118 -9.66 -8.61 -25.45
C VAL A 118 -8.18 -8.70 -25.11
N ALA A 119 -7.69 -9.88 -24.77
CA ALA A 119 -6.28 -10.14 -24.50
C ALA A 119 -5.92 -11.60 -24.76
N HIS A 120 -4.66 -11.86 -25.07
CA HIS A 120 -4.10 -13.17 -25.34
C HIS A 120 -2.83 -13.39 -24.52
N TYR A 121 -2.66 -14.58 -23.96
CA TYR A 121 -1.44 -15.05 -23.33
C TYR A 121 -0.88 -16.21 -24.14
N ALA A 122 0.42 -16.15 -24.44
CA ALA A 122 1.17 -17.29 -24.96
C ALA A 122 2.44 -17.49 -24.13
N GLY A 123 2.67 -18.72 -23.68
CA GLY A 123 3.83 -19.01 -22.86
C GLY A 123 4.01 -20.48 -22.54
N ARG A 124 4.67 -20.70 -21.40
CA ARG A 124 5.04 -22.02 -20.91
C ARG A 124 4.80 -22.08 -19.42
N VAL A 125 4.36 -23.25 -18.97
CA VAL A 125 4.24 -23.61 -17.56
C VAL A 125 5.12 -24.82 -17.28
N ALA A 126 5.79 -24.81 -16.14
CA ALA A 126 6.49 -25.98 -15.63
C ALA A 126 6.16 -26.15 -14.15
N GLN A 127 6.05 -27.40 -13.71
CA GLN A 127 5.66 -27.74 -12.35
C GLN A 127 6.69 -28.68 -11.76
N SER A 128 7.11 -28.42 -10.53
CA SER A 128 7.93 -29.36 -9.74
C SER A 128 7.09 -29.84 -8.55
N PRO A 129 7.17 -31.14 -8.24
CA PRO A 129 6.48 -31.71 -7.07
C PRO A 129 7.02 -31.10 -5.76
N PRO A 130 6.35 -31.36 -4.63
CA PRO A 130 6.87 -31.04 -3.31
C PRO A 130 8.32 -31.49 -3.13
N ASP A 131 9.17 -30.63 -2.56
CA ASP A 131 10.51 -31.00 -2.12
C ASP A 131 10.48 -31.70 -0.75
N SER A 132 11.65 -31.95 -0.15
CA SER A 132 11.75 -32.55 1.19
C SER A 132 11.11 -31.71 2.29
N ALA A 133 10.96 -30.39 2.09
CA ALA A 133 10.26 -29.49 2.99
C ALA A 133 8.75 -29.39 2.68
N GLY A 134 8.27 -30.08 1.64
CA GLY A 134 6.86 -30.16 1.27
C GLY A 134 6.37 -29.01 0.36
N ALA A 135 7.26 -28.15 -0.14
CA ALA A 135 6.86 -27.04 -1.02
C ALA A 135 6.82 -27.47 -2.49
N ALA A 136 5.66 -27.43 -3.13
CA ALA A 136 5.51 -27.55 -4.57
C ALA A 136 5.72 -26.19 -5.25
N LEU A 137 6.12 -26.20 -6.52
CA LEU A 137 6.21 -24.99 -7.32
C LEU A 137 5.56 -25.15 -8.69
N ARG A 138 4.91 -24.09 -9.16
CA ARG A 138 4.40 -23.94 -10.51
C ARG A 138 4.92 -22.62 -11.06
N TRP A 139 5.70 -22.68 -12.11
CA TRP A 139 6.30 -21.52 -12.75
C TRP A 139 5.69 -21.31 -14.14
N ARG A 140 5.30 -20.07 -14.42
CA ARG A 140 4.72 -19.64 -15.68
C ARG A 140 5.51 -18.49 -16.27
N THR A 141 5.92 -18.58 -17.53
CA THR A 141 6.57 -17.49 -18.29
C THR A 141 5.95 -17.35 -19.65
N GLY A 142 5.73 -16.12 -20.08
CA GLY A 142 5.23 -15.87 -21.43
C GLY A 142 4.97 -14.39 -21.66
N THR A 143 4.08 -14.14 -22.60
CA THR A 143 3.78 -12.81 -23.08
C THR A 143 2.28 -12.60 -23.13
N LEU A 144 1.81 -11.50 -22.53
CA LEU A 144 0.46 -10.97 -22.71
C LEU A 144 0.45 -10.00 -23.89
N ARG A 145 -0.61 -10.06 -24.70
CA ARG A 145 -0.89 -9.17 -25.83
C ARG A 145 -2.32 -8.68 -25.76
N ALA A 146 -2.54 -7.40 -26.03
CA ALA A 146 -3.86 -6.81 -26.18
C ALA A 146 -3.80 -5.64 -27.17
N GLY A 147 -4.38 -5.83 -28.35
CA GLY A 147 -4.15 -4.92 -29.49
C GLY A 147 -2.65 -4.80 -29.79
N GLU A 148 -2.15 -3.57 -29.83
CA GLU A 148 -0.72 -3.26 -30.04
C GLU A 148 0.13 -3.36 -28.77
N ARG A 149 -0.49 -3.51 -27.59
CA ARG A 149 0.24 -3.56 -26.32
C ARG A 149 0.72 -4.98 -26.03
N GLN A 150 1.97 -5.09 -25.58
CA GLN A 150 2.57 -6.35 -25.19
C GLN A 150 3.30 -6.23 -23.86
N GLN A 151 3.22 -7.25 -23.02
CA GLN A 151 3.93 -7.32 -21.73
C GLN A 151 4.47 -8.73 -21.48
N ALA A 152 5.77 -8.85 -21.16
CA ALA A 152 6.35 -10.09 -20.66
C ALA A 152 5.90 -10.35 -19.21
N VAL A 153 5.57 -11.60 -18.89
CA VAL A 153 5.13 -12.01 -17.55
C VAL A 153 5.89 -13.25 -17.09
N ALA A 154 6.23 -13.25 -15.79
CA ALA A 154 6.82 -14.40 -15.12
C ALA A 154 6.23 -14.52 -13.72
N PHE A 155 5.57 -15.65 -13.47
CA PHE A 155 4.92 -15.97 -12.20
C PHE A 155 5.48 -17.25 -11.62
N LEU A 156 5.61 -17.28 -10.30
CA LEU A 156 5.95 -18.46 -9.54
C LEU A 156 4.91 -18.65 -8.44
N THR A 157 4.11 -19.70 -8.54
CA THR A 157 3.21 -20.14 -7.50
C THR A 157 3.95 -21.15 -6.63
N LEU A 158 3.96 -20.93 -5.33
CA LEU A 158 4.50 -21.84 -4.32
C LEU A 158 3.37 -22.32 -3.43
N GLU A 159 3.31 -23.63 -3.16
CA GLU A 159 2.25 -24.24 -2.36
C GLU A 159 2.83 -25.30 -1.42
N GLY A 160 2.40 -25.31 -0.16
CA GLY A 160 2.86 -26.31 0.81
C GLY A 160 2.81 -25.79 2.24
N PRO A 161 3.57 -26.39 3.18
CA PRO A 161 3.69 -25.89 4.55
C PRO A 161 4.17 -24.43 4.57
N ALA A 162 3.56 -23.61 5.42
CA ALA A 162 3.82 -22.17 5.47
C ALA A 162 5.31 -21.81 5.65
N GLU A 163 6.02 -22.53 6.52
CA GLU A 163 7.45 -22.31 6.76
C GLU A 163 8.29 -22.57 5.50
N ALA A 164 8.05 -23.71 4.82
CA ALA A 164 8.75 -24.08 3.60
C ALA A 164 8.49 -23.09 2.46
N VAL A 165 7.23 -22.68 2.28
CA VAL A 165 6.88 -21.70 1.26
C VAL A 165 7.49 -20.33 1.55
N LEU A 166 7.43 -19.83 2.79
CA LEU A 166 8.01 -18.54 3.16
C LEU A 166 9.55 -18.53 3.08
N ALA A 167 10.20 -19.65 3.42
CA ALA A 167 11.64 -19.80 3.28
C ALA A 167 12.05 -19.72 1.80
N LEU A 168 11.39 -20.49 0.93
CA LEU A 168 11.68 -20.50 -0.49
C LEU A 168 11.34 -19.16 -1.17
N ALA A 169 10.19 -18.58 -0.84
CA ALA A 169 9.73 -17.31 -1.40
C ALA A 169 10.71 -16.15 -1.13
N THR A 170 11.28 -16.10 0.09
CA THR A 170 12.22 -15.05 0.48
C THR A 170 13.62 -15.25 -0.12
N ALA A 171 14.01 -16.51 -0.37
CA ALA A 171 15.30 -16.81 -0.99
C ALA A 171 15.34 -16.47 -2.49
N LEU A 172 14.19 -16.41 -3.16
CA LEU A 172 14.08 -16.18 -4.60
C LEU A 172 13.94 -14.68 -4.93
N PRO A 173 14.32 -14.23 -6.15
CA PRO A 173 14.35 -12.80 -6.52
C PRO A 173 12.97 -12.20 -6.87
N GLY A 174 11.88 -12.76 -6.34
CA GLY A 174 10.52 -12.41 -6.68
C GLY A 174 9.78 -11.69 -5.55
N LEU A 175 8.94 -10.72 -5.89
CA LEU A 175 8.04 -10.09 -4.93
C LEU A 175 6.69 -10.82 -4.89
N PRO A 176 5.93 -10.74 -3.78
CA PRO A 176 4.55 -11.20 -3.79
C PRO A 176 3.76 -10.50 -4.90
N ALA A 177 3.00 -11.28 -5.67
CA ALA A 177 2.27 -10.77 -6.82
C ALA A 177 1.18 -9.77 -6.39
N ALA A 178 1.27 -8.52 -6.86
CA ALA A 178 0.26 -7.49 -6.62
C ALA A 178 -1.04 -7.74 -7.42
N ALA A 179 -0.94 -8.46 -8.54
CA ALA A 179 -2.05 -8.82 -9.41
C ALA A 179 -1.80 -10.22 -10.02
N GLY A 180 -2.87 -10.98 -10.22
CA GLY A 180 -2.82 -12.25 -10.96
C GLY A 180 -2.81 -12.03 -12.47
N LEU A 181 -2.59 -13.11 -13.22
CA LEU A 181 -2.49 -13.05 -14.68
C LEU A 181 -3.77 -12.52 -15.35
N ASP A 182 -4.94 -12.88 -14.81
CA ASP A 182 -6.23 -12.43 -15.34
C ASP A 182 -6.41 -10.90 -15.22
N GLU A 183 -6.06 -10.30 -14.08
CA GLU A 183 -6.13 -8.84 -13.91
C GLU A 183 -5.07 -8.13 -14.78
N LEU A 184 -3.87 -8.69 -14.92
CA LEU A 184 -2.85 -8.12 -15.80
C LEU A 184 -3.30 -8.11 -17.27
N ALA A 185 -3.91 -9.19 -17.74
CA ALA A 185 -4.40 -9.28 -19.12
C ALA A 185 -5.46 -8.22 -19.41
N LEU A 186 -6.46 -8.09 -18.53
CA LEU A 186 -7.52 -7.10 -18.69
C LEU A 186 -7.03 -5.66 -18.49
N ALA A 187 -6.06 -5.45 -17.60
CA ALA A 187 -5.41 -4.15 -17.42
C ALA A 187 -4.65 -3.71 -18.68
N LEU A 188 -3.92 -4.63 -19.30
CA LEU A 188 -3.22 -4.41 -20.58
C LEU A 188 -4.20 -4.05 -21.69
N ALA A 189 -5.32 -4.76 -21.80
CA ALA A 189 -6.39 -4.46 -22.75
C ALA A 189 -6.96 -3.05 -22.57
N ARG A 190 -7.22 -2.64 -21.32
CA ARG A 190 -7.71 -1.29 -21.00
C ARG A 190 -6.66 -0.19 -21.16
N GLY A 191 -5.37 -0.53 -21.24
CA GLY A 191 -4.30 0.47 -21.22
C GLY A 191 -4.17 1.18 -19.88
N THR A 192 -4.55 0.50 -18.80
CA THR A 192 -4.54 1.05 -17.43
C THR A 192 -3.69 0.16 -16.52
N PRO A 193 -3.11 0.67 -15.42
CA PRO A 193 -2.52 -0.17 -14.38
C PRO A 193 -3.49 -1.24 -13.86
N PRO A 194 -2.98 -2.40 -13.39
CA PRO A 194 -3.83 -3.40 -12.73
C PRO A 194 -4.51 -2.80 -11.51
N ARG A 195 -5.76 -3.20 -11.28
CA ARG A 195 -6.52 -2.73 -10.13
C ARG A 195 -5.85 -3.27 -8.86
N PRO A 196 -5.53 -2.41 -7.88
CA PRO A 196 -4.91 -2.87 -6.66
C PRO A 196 -5.92 -3.66 -5.84
N ARG A 197 -5.48 -4.77 -5.25
CA ARG A 197 -6.31 -5.62 -4.38
C ARG A 197 -6.83 -4.89 -3.15
N ARG A 198 -6.03 -3.97 -2.62
CA ARG A 198 -6.35 -3.15 -1.45
C ARG A 198 -6.04 -1.68 -1.75
N LYS A 199 -6.81 -0.79 -1.15
CA LYS A 199 -6.61 0.67 -1.20
C LYS A 199 -6.88 1.23 0.19
N GLY A 200 -6.35 2.43 0.46
CA GLY A 200 -6.74 3.17 1.65
C GLY A 200 -6.28 2.52 2.96
N ALA A 201 -7.06 2.73 4.03
CA ALA A 201 -6.77 2.20 5.36
C ALA A 201 -7.30 0.77 5.50
N PRO A 202 -6.66 -0.08 6.31
CA PRO A 202 -7.24 -1.38 6.64
C PRO A 202 -8.54 -1.21 7.44
N ASP A 203 -9.50 -2.09 7.19
CA ASP A 203 -10.70 -2.22 8.01
C ASP A 203 -10.45 -3.30 9.08
N LEU A 204 -10.50 -2.90 10.35
CA LEU A 204 -10.29 -3.79 11.49
C LEU A 204 -11.60 -4.27 12.13
N GLY A 205 -12.77 -3.92 11.56
CA GLY A 205 -14.07 -4.15 12.20
C GLY A 205 -14.39 -5.62 12.47
N GLY A 206 -13.85 -6.54 11.65
CA GLY A 206 -14.01 -7.98 11.83
C GLY A 206 -12.97 -8.66 12.73
N ALA A 207 -11.95 -7.93 13.20
CA ALA A 207 -10.89 -8.51 14.01
C ALA A 207 -11.29 -8.55 15.51
N THR A 208 -11.17 -9.72 16.13
CA THR A 208 -11.50 -9.93 17.54
C THR A 208 -10.27 -9.87 18.43
N THR A 209 -9.11 -10.31 17.93
CA THR A 209 -7.83 -10.34 18.65
C THR A 209 -6.85 -9.28 18.12
N PRO A 210 -5.89 -8.80 18.95
CA PRO A 210 -4.80 -7.97 18.47
C PRO A 210 -3.98 -8.62 17.35
N ASP A 211 -3.86 -9.94 17.39
CA ASP A 211 -3.08 -10.72 16.43
C ASP A 211 -3.70 -10.69 15.04
N ASP A 212 -5.01 -10.92 14.95
CA ASP A 212 -5.74 -10.86 13.69
C ASP A 212 -5.71 -9.46 13.10
N ALA A 213 -5.94 -8.43 13.93
CA ALA A 213 -5.92 -7.05 13.48
C ALA A 213 -4.55 -6.60 12.97
N LEU A 214 -3.48 -7.02 13.66
CA LEU A 214 -2.12 -6.68 13.26
C LEU A 214 -1.71 -7.42 11.98
N ALA A 215 -2.01 -8.73 11.86
CA ALA A 215 -1.80 -9.49 10.62
C ALA A 215 -2.52 -8.83 9.44
N LEU A 216 -3.80 -8.50 9.61
CA LEU A 216 -4.63 -7.88 8.58
C LEU A 216 -4.06 -6.52 8.17
N ALA A 217 -3.71 -5.66 9.14
CA ALA A 217 -3.15 -4.34 8.84
C ALA A 217 -1.83 -4.42 8.07
N ILE A 218 -0.93 -5.33 8.48
CA ILE A 218 0.36 -5.57 7.80
C ILE A 218 0.11 -6.09 6.38
N ALA A 219 -0.73 -7.11 6.22
CA ALA A 219 -1.04 -7.70 4.91
C ALA A 219 -1.71 -6.69 3.97
N HIS A 220 -2.69 -5.93 4.46
CA HIS A 220 -3.42 -4.91 3.68
C HIS A 220 -2.49 -3.81 3.18
N LEU A 221 -1.70 -3.21 4.08
CA LEU A 221 -0.84 -2.09 3.71
C LEU A 221 0.35 -2.54 2.87
N THR A 222 0.85 -3.77 3.04
CA THR A 222 1.84 -4.37 2.14
C THR A 222 1.28 -4.56 0.72
N ASN A 223 0.02 -5.01 0.58
CA ASN A 223 -0.64 -5.06 -0.73
C ASN A 223 -0.71 -3.67 -1.41
N VAL A 224 -1.01 -2.62 -0.64
CA VAL A 224 -0.99 -1.24 -1.16
C VAL A 224 0.42 -0.85 -1.62
N LEU A 225 1.45 -1.15 -0.82
CA LEU A 225 2.84 -0.85 -1.17
C LEU A 225 3.27 -1.54 -2.46
N LEU A 226 3.01 -2.85 -2.59
CA LEU A 226 3.37 -3.65 -3.76
C LEU A 226 2.65 -3.18 -5.02
N ALA A 227 1.39 -2.77 -4.92
CA ALA A 227 0.63 -2.30 -6.09
C ALA A 227 1.08 -0.92 -6.57
N GLN A 228 1.54 -0.05 -5.67
CA GLN A 228 1.94 1.33 -6.01
C GLN A 228 3.42 1.47 -6.38
N ALA A 229 4.30 0.58 -5.87
CA ALA A 229 5.73 0.60 -6.16
C ALA A 229 6.08 0.68 -7.66
N PRO A 230 5.53 -0.18 -8.56
CA PRO A 230 5.87 -0.11 -9.99
C PRO A 230 5.32 1.14 -10.71
N LEU A 231 4.35 1.82 -10.10
CA LEU A 231 3.70 3.02 -10.63
C LEU A 231 4.39 4.32 -10.21
N ALA A 232 5.34 4.27 -9.27
CA ALA A 232 6.05 5.43 -8.74
C ALA A 232 7.12 5.94 -9.72
N ARG A 233 6.65 6.53 -10.83
CA ARG A 233 7.48 7.03 -11.92
C ARG A 233 7.23 8.51 -12.18
N PRO A 234 8.25 9.29 -12.60
CA PRO A 234 8.11 10.71 -12.88
C PRO A 234 6.96 11.05 -13.84
N GLU A 235 6.81 10.25 -14.89
CA GLU A 235 5.84 10.39 -15.98
C GLU A 235 4.40 10.00 -15.59
N ALA A 236 4.22 9.18 -14.56
CA ALA A 236 2.91 8.76 -14.06
C ALA A 236 2.28 9.78 -13.11
N GLY A 237 3.02 10.84 -12.77
CA GLY A 237 2.58 11.86 -11.81
C GLY A 237 2.76 11.43 -10.35
N PRO A 238 2.31 12.28 -9.41
CA PRO A 238 2.68 12.17 -8.00
C PRO A 238 1.84 11.20 -7.17
N GLU A 239 0.79 10.62 -7.76
CA GLU A 239 -0.23 9.87 -7.02
C GLU A 239 0.32 8.57 -6.42
N ALA A 240 1.10 7.80 -7.18
CA ALA A 240 1.69 6.56 -6.67
C ALA A 240 2.65 6.80 -5.49
N VAL A 241 3.51 7.82 -5.58
CA VAL A 241 4.39 8.23 -4.47
C VAL A 241 3.58 8.70 -3.28
N HIS A 242 2.49 9.45 -3.50
CA HIS A 242 1.57 9.84 -2.44
C HIS A 242 0.97 8.62 -1.73
N GLN A 243 0.44 7.65 -2.47
CA GLN A 243 -0.17 6.44 -1.91
C GLN A 243 0.84 5.57 -1.17
N LEU A 244 2.06 5.38 -1.72
CA LEU A 244 3.16 4.69 -1.03
C LEU A 244 3.47 5.35 0.31
N ARG A 245 3.62 6.68 0.32
CA ARG A 245 3.92 7.44 1.54
C ARG A 245 2.79 7.35 2.56
N VAL A 246 1.54 7.39 2.11
CA VAL A 246 0.37 7.20 2.97
C VAL A 246 0.37 5.80 3.58
N ALA A 247 0.59 4.76 2.77
CA ALA A 247 0.62 3.37 3.22
C ALA A 247 1.77 3.10 4.21
N ALA A 248 2.99 3.50 3.89
CA ALA A 248 4.15 3.36 4.77
C ALA A 248 3.93 4.08 6.10
N ARG A 249 3.45 5.33 6.08
CA ARG A 249 3.14 6.08 7.30
C ARG A 249 2.04 5.40 8.13
N ARG A 250 0.96 4.93 7.49
CA ARG A 250 -0.12 4.22 8.17
C ARG A 250 0.38 2.94 8.83
N LEU A 251 1.21 2.17 8.14
CA LEU A 251 1.74 0.92 8.68
C LEU A 251 2.64 1.20 9.89
N ARG A 252 3.51 2.20 9.82
CA ARG A 252 4.32 2.64 10.97
C ARG A 252 3.46 3.11 12.15
N SER A 253 2.41 3.89 11.89
CA SER A 253 1.47 4.32 12.93
C SER A 253 0.75 3.12 13.55
N CYS A 254 0.37 2.13 12.74
CA CYS A 254 -0.22 0.87 13.18
C CYS A 254 0.74 0.12 14.11
N LEU A 255 1.97 -0.15 13.68
CA LEU A 255 2.99 -0.83 14.50
C LEU A 255 3.21 -0.13 15.84
N LYS A 256 3.25 1.21 15.86
CA LYS A 256 3.36 2.00 17.09
C LYS A 256 2.12 1.95 17.98
N ALA A 257 0.93 1.85 17.40
CA ALA A 257 -0.33 1.72 18.12
C ALA A 257 -0.47 0.35 18.79
N PHE A 258 -0.04 -0.71 18.10
CA PHE A 258 -0.05 -2.09 18.62
C PHE A 258 1.10 -2.40 19.57
N ARG A 259 2.16 -1.59 19.61
CA ARG A 259 3.33 -1.82 20.47
C ARG A 259 3.02 -2.17 21.95
N PRO A 260 2.03 -1.55 22.62
CA PRO A 260 1.67 -1.95 23.99
C PRO A 260 1.05 -3.36 24.09
N MET A 261 0.51 -3.89 22.99
CA MET A 261 -0.16 -5.19 22.90
C MET A 261 0.79 -6.27 22.37
N ARG A 262 1.62 -5.92 21.37
CA ARG A 262 2.59 -6.79 20.69
C ARG A 262 3.86 -6.01 20.37
N ASP A 263 5.01 -6.53 20.81
CA ASP A 263 6.31 -5.92 20.57
C ASP A 263 7.37 -7.02 20.43
N GLY A 264 8.19 -6.92 19.40
CA GLY A 264 9.21 -7.92 19.12
C GLY A 264 10.26 -7.38 18.16
N PRO A 265 11.44 -8.04 18.08
CA PRO A 265 12.54 -7.59 17.23
C PRO A 265 12.11 -7.50 15.75
N ALA A 266 11.32 -8.45 15.27
CA ALA A 266 10.84 -8.47 13.89
C ALA A 266 9.89 -7.30 13.58
N LEU A 267 8.96 -6.93 14.47
CA LEU A 267 8.10 -5.75 14.30
C LEU A 267 8.90 -4.45 14.28
N ARG A 268 9.97 -4.36 15.11
CA ARG A 268 10.84 -3.19 15.16
C ARG A 268 11.71 -3.08 13.90
N ALA A 269 12.20 -4.19 13.38
CA ALA A 269 12.89 -4.25 12.10
C ALA A 269 11.99 -3.77 10.95
N LEU A 270 10.72 -4.20 10.95
CA LEU A 270 9.73 -3.72 9.98
C LEU A 270 9.48 -2.20 10.09
N ASP A 271 9.30 -1.63 11.30
CA ASP A 271 9.16 -0.16 11.46
C ASP A 271 10.42 0.59 11.00
N ALA A 272 11.61 0.04 11.23
CA ALA A 272 12.87 0.62 10.77
C ALA A 272 12.95 0.65 9.23
N GLY A 273 12.69 -0.47 8.56
CA GLY A 273 12.68 -0.53 7.10
C GLY A 273 11.61 0.39 6.48
N LEU A 274 10.42 0.47 7.08
CA LEU A 274 9.38 1.42 6.67
C LEU A 274 9.79 2.88 6.89
N ARG A 275 10.55 3.18 7.95
CA ARG A 275 11.09 4.53 8.20
C ARG A 275 12.04 4.93 7.09
N ASP A 276 12.91 4.01 6.66
CA ASP A 276 13.89 4.29 5.61
C ASP A 276 13.21 4.44 4.25
N LEU A 277 12.23 3.59 3.92
CA LEU A 277 11.37 3.76 2.74
C LEU A 277 10.64 5.12 2.77
N ALA A 278 10.05 5.50 3.92
CA ALA A 278 9.34 6.75 4.06
C ALA A 278 10.24 7.99 3.87
N ARG A 279 11.54 7.89 4.19
CA ARG A 279 12.51 8.96 3.94
C ARG A 279 12.70 9.19 2.43
N GLY A 280 12.92 8.14 1.66
CA GLY A 280 13.05 8.23 0.20
C GLY A 280 11.78 8.73 -0.49
N LEU A 281 10.61 8.32 -0.01
CA LEU A 281 9.31 8.81 -0.49
C LEU A 281 9.07 10.30 -0.15
N GLY A 282 9.64 10.79 0.96
CA GLY A 282 9.52 12.18 1.39
C GLY A 282 10.16 13.13 0.38
N GLU A 283 11.40 12.83 -0.01
CA GLU A 283 12.17 13.67 -0.94
C GLU A 283 11.47 13.85 -2.30
N ALA A 284 11.00 12.76 -2.92
CA ALA A 284 10.27 12.84 -4.19
C ALA A 284 8.96 13.63 -4.05
N ARG A 285 8.22 13.41 -2.95
CA ARG A 285 6.94 14.07 -2.71
C ARG A 285 7.09 15.57 -2.43
N GLU A 286 8.15 15.98 -1.75
CA GLU A 286 8.43 17.40 -1.48
C GLU A 286 8.56 18.19 -2.78
N TRP A 287 9.30 17.66 -3.76
CA TRP A 287 9.40 18.28 -5.09
C TRP A 287 8.08 18.26 -5.86
N ASP A 288 7.32 17.15 -5.81
CA ASP A 288 5.97 17.08 -6.42
C ASP A 288 5.03 18.15 -5.85
N VAL A 289 5.04 18.33 -4.53
CA VAL A 289 4.20 19.33 -3.83
C VAL A 289 4.63 20.75 -4.18
N PHE A 290 5.94 21.00 -4.22
CA PHE A 290 6.45 22.31 -4.60
C PHE A 290 6.07 22.66 -6.03
N LEU A 291 6.37 21.79 -7.00
CA LEU A 291 6.12 22.05 -8.42
C LEU A 291 4.63 22.15 -8.76
N GLY A 292 3.77 21.35 -8.12
CA GLY A 292 2.32 21.37 -8.33
C GLY A 292 1.55 22.37 -7.46
N GLY A 293 2.19 22.97 -6.45
CA GLY A 293 1.59 23.94 -5.53
C GLY A 293 2.19 25.33 -5.72
N LEU A 294 2.99 25.77 -4.74
CA LEU A 294 3.62 27.09 -4.71
C LEU A 294 4.38 27.43 -6.02
N GLY A 295 5.08 26.45 -6.59
CA GLY A 295 5.79 26.53 -7.86
C GLY A 295 4.91 27.01 -9.00
N ALA A 296 3.77 26.34 -9.18
CA ALA A 296 2.80 26.62 -10.23
C ALA A 296 2.02 27.91 -9.94
N GLU A 297 1.59 28.13 -8.70
CA GLU A 297 0.84 29.33 -8.29
C GLU A 297 1.63 30.61 -8.58
N LEU A 298 2.90 30.67 -8.15
CA LEU A 298 3.76 31.82 -8.43
C LEU A 298 4.11 31.95 -9.92
N ALA A 299 4.18 30.85 -10.68
CA ALA A 299 4.37 30.95 -12.13
C ALA A 299 3.20 31.65 -12.81
N THR A 300 1.97 31.40 -12.36
CA THR A 300 0.77 32.10 -12.84
C THR A 300 0.80 33.58 -12.47
N VAL A 301 1.18 33.92 -11.24
CA VAL A 301 1.23 35.31 -10.75
C VAL A 301 2.32 36.13 -11.45
N LEU A 302 3.51 35.56 -11.65
CA LEU A 302 4.67 36.26 -12.19
C LEU A 302 4.67 36.35 -13.72
N GLY A 303 3.90 35.51 -14.41
CA GLY A 303 3.99 35.37 -15.87
C GLY A 303 5.35 34.80 -16.31
N PRO A 304 5.85 35.13 -17.52
CA PRO A 304 7.06 34.54 -18.09
C PRO A 304 8.37 35.10 -17.48
N ASP A 305 8.50 35.10 -16.15
CA ASP A 305 9.73 35.51 -15.46
C ASP A 305 10.83 34.45 -15.63
N ARG A 306 11.95 34.86 -16.23
CA ARG A 306 13.10 33.98 -16.53
C ARG A 306 13.74 33.38 -15.28
N ARG A 307 13.78 34.11 -14.17
CA ARG A 307 14.40 33.68 -12.91
C ARG A 307 13.55 32.61 -12.23
N TRP A 308 12.23 32.82 -12.22
CA TRP A 308 11.29 31.81 -11.74
C TRP A 308 11.32 30.54 -12.59
N ALA A 309 11.33 30.69 -13.92
CA ALA A 309 11.46 29.56 -14.83
C ALA A 309 12.77 28.77 -14.59
N GLN A 310 13.87 29.43 -14.26
CA GLN A 310 15.12 28.76 -13.88
C GLN A 310 14.99 27.98 -12.56
N LEU A 311 14.30 28.54 -11.57
CA LEU A 311 14.01 27.84 -10.31
C LEU A 311 13.18 26.57 -10.56
N LEU A 312 12.12 26.67 -11.36
CA LEU A 312 11.27 25.51 -11.70
C LEU A 312 12.05 24.43 -12.46
N ARG A 313 12.96 24.80 -13.37
CA ARG A 313 13.85 23.84 -14.03
C ARG A 313 14.78 23.13 -13.04
N ALA A 314 15.39 23.88 -12.11
CA ALA A 314 16.25 23.30 -11.08
C ALA A 314 15.46 22.34 -10.17
N ALA A 315 14.27 22.73 -9.73
CA ALA A 315 13.37 21.88 -8.94
C ALA A 315 12.93 20.63 -9.73
N GLY A 316 12.65 20.76 -11.02
CA GLY A 316 12.33 19.65 -11.91
C GLY A 316 13.48 18.64 -12.03
N GLN A 317 14.73 19.11 -12.11
CA GLN A 317 15.90 18.23 -12.12
C GLN A 317 16.06 17.48 -10.80
N ARG A 318 15.91 18.16 -9.66
CA ARG A 318 15.95 17.51 -8.33
C ARG A 318 14.84 16.49 -8.15
N ARG A 319 13.65 16.75 -8.70
CA ARG A 319 12.55 15.78 -8.75
C ARG A 319 12.99 14.52 -9.50
N LEU A 320 13.55 14.64 -10.69
CA LEU A 320 13.99 13.49 -11.49
C LEU A 320 15.04 12.65 -10.75
N GLU A 321 16.00 13.31 -10.11
CA GLU A 321 17.03 12.65 -9.29
C GLU A 321 16.42 11.91 -8.08
N ALA A 322 15.47 12.53 -7.39
CA ALA A 322 14.78 11.91 -6.26
C ALA A 322 13.97 10.68 -6.69
N TYR A 323 13.28 10.75 -7.83
CA TYR A 323 12.57 9.60 -8.39
C TYR A 323 13.54 8.49 -8.85
N ALA A 324 14.71 8.82 -9.39
CA ALA A 324 15.73 7.83 -9.75
C ALA A 324 16.23 7.06 -8.52
N ARG A 325 16.54 7.77 -7.42
CA ARG A 325 16.90 7.14 -6.12
C ARG A 325 15.78 6.29 -5.55
N LEU A 326 14.55 6.80 -5.59
CA LEU A 326 13.37 6.08 -5.11
C LEU A 326 13.15 4.79 -5.90
N ARG A 327 13.26 4.83 -7.23
CA ARG A 327 13.13 3.65 -8.09
C ARG A 327 14.20 2.62 -7.79
N ALA A 328 15.47 3.02 -7.66
CA ALA A 328 16.54 2.10 -7.28
C ALA A 328 16.26 1.41 -5.93
N THR A 329 15.62 2.10 -5.00
CA THR A 329 15.19 1.52 -3.71
C THR A 329 14.04 0.53 -3.86
N LEU A 330 12.99 0.90 -4.62
CA LEU A 330 11.78 0.11 -4.85
C LEU A 330 12.03 -1.15 -5.70
N GLU A 331 12.95 -1.07 -6.66
CA GLU A 331 13.36 -2.16 -7.54
C GLU A 331 14.52 -2.99 -6.94
N GLY A 332 15.08 -2.55 -5.81
CA GLY A 332 16.27 -3.12 -5.18
C GLY A 332 16.00 -4.10 -4.03
N PRO A 333 17.08 -4.68 -3.44
CA PRO A 333 16.99 -5.69 -2.40
C PRO A 333 16.38 -5.17 -1.09
N ALA A 334 16.45 -3.87 -0.82
CA ALA A 334 15.88 -3.26 0.38
C ALA A 334 14.35 -3.39 0.40
N PHE A 335 13.68 -3.04 -0.70
CA PHE A 335 12.23 -3.19 -0.81
C PHE A 335 11.80 -4.66 -0.87
N HIS A 336 12.58 -5.51 -1.55
CA HIS A 336 12.37 -6.96 -1.56
C HIS A 336 12.37 -7.56 -0.15
N THR A 337 13.39 -7.22 0.65
CA THR A 337 13.52 -7.67 2.04
C THR A 337 12.36 -7.16 2.89
N LEU A 338 12.02 -5.87 2.74
CA LEU A 338 10.93 -5.24 3.49
C LEU A 338 9.57 -5.91 3.21
N ALA A 339 9.27 -6.20 1.95
CA ALA A 339 8.02 -6.85 1.55
C ALA A 339 7.91 -8.26 2.15
N TRP A 340 8.98 -9.07 2.05
CA TRP A 340 8.96 -10.43 2.61
C TRP A 340 8.99 -10.48 4.13
N GLN A 341 9.66 -9.53 4.79
CA GLN A 341 9.56 -9.36 6.24
C GLN A 341 8.11 -9.11 6.66
N ALA A 342 7.39 -8.24 5.94
CA ALA A 342 5.99 -7.95 6.23
C ALA A 342 5.07 -9.16 5.97
N VAL A 343 5.25 -9.87 4.85
CA VAL A 343 4.46 -11.08 4.55
C VAL A 343 4.70 -12.18 5.58
N ARG A 344 5.96 -12.43 5.94
CA ARG A 344 6.33 -13.42 6.96
C ARG A 344 5.69 -13.09 8.30
N LEU A 345 5.82 -11.85 8.77
CA LEU A 345 5.21 -11.40 10.02
C LEU A 345 3.68 -11.59 10.03
N ALA A 346 2.99 -11.22 8.94
CA ALA A 346 1.55 -11.41 8.85
C ALA A 346 1.14 -12.88 8.83
N ALA A 347 1.97 -13.76 8.26
CA ALA A 347 1.70 -15.19 8.13
C ALA A 347 2.01 -15.98 9.41
N THR A 348 3.18 -15.76 10.02
CA THR A 348 3.65 -16.53 11.18
C THR A 348 3.18 -15.95 12.49
N ARG A 349 2.79 -14.66 12.51
CA ARG A 349 2.42 -13.92 13.73
C ARG A 349 3.51 -13.97 14.79
N ASP A 350 4.77 -14.08 14.34
CA ASP A 350 5.95 -14.14 15.19
C ASP A 350 6.31 -12.74 15.72
N TRP A 351 5.42 -12.25 16.58
CA TRP A 351 5.62 -11.05 17.37
C TRP A 351 5.62 -11.43 18.84
N GLY A 352 6.49 -10.80 19.62
CA GLY A 352 6.45 -10.96 21.08
C GLY A 352 5.15 -10.41 21.65
N ALA A 353 4.59 -11.11 22.63
CA ALA A 353 3.49 -10.62 23.45
C ALA A 353 4.02 -10.37 24.88
N PRO A 354 3.52 -9.36 25.60
CA PRO A 354 3.75 -9.24 27.03
C PRO A 354 3.19 -10.47 27.76
N ASP A 355 3.82 -10.90 28.85
CA ASP A 355 3.28 -12.00 29.67
C ASP A 355 2.02 -11.58 30.43
N GLY A 356 1.08 -12.52 30.60
CA GLY A 356 -0.08 -12.41 31.49
C GLY A 356 -1.44 -12.13 30.81
N ALA A 357 -2.50 -12.10 31.62
CA ALA A 357 -3.90 -12.04 31.17
C ALA A 357 -4.25 -10.82 30.28
N ALA A 358 -3.48 -9.73 30.36
CA ALA A 358 -3.67 -8.55 29.51
C ALA A 358 -3.34 -8.81 28.03
N ALA A 359 -2.50 -9.80 27.72
CA ALA A 359 -2.13 -10.14 26.35
C ALA A 359 -3.24 -10.88 25.58
N GLU A 360 -4.12 -11.58 26.32
CA GLU A 360 -5.26 -12.35 25.80
C GLU A 360 -6.57 -11.54 25.74
N ALA A 361 -6.58 -10.32 26.28
CA ALA A 361 -7.79 -9.50 26.31
C ALA A 361 -8.31 -9.20 24.88
N PRO A 362 -9.64 -9.10 24.67
CA PRO A 362 -10.21 -8.77 23.37
C PRO A 362 -9.66 -7.45 22.82
N LEU A 363 -9.49 -7.38 21.50
CA LEU A 363 -8.96 -6.20 20.81
C LEU A 363 -9.69 -4.92 21.20
N ARG A 364 -11.03 -4.97 21.24
CA ARG A 364 -11.89 -3.83 21.57
C ARG A 364 -11.55 -3.22 22.94
N ALA A 365 -11.37 -4.05 23.96
CA ALA A 365 -11.03 -3.60 25.31
C ALA A 365 -9.64 -2.95 25.36
N GLN A 366 -8.64 -3.57 24.72
CA GLN A 366 -7.28 -3.03 24.67
C GLN A 366 -7.24 -1.71 23.87
N ALA A 367 -7.97 -1.62 22.76
CA ALA A 367 -8.10 -0.42 21.95
C ALA A 367 -8.76 0.73 22.72
N ALA A 368 -9.84 0.46 23.46
CA ALA A 368 -10.51 1.45 24.30
C ALA A 368 -9.57 2.03 25.37
N GLY A 369 -8.84 1.15 26.09
CA GLY A 369 -7.84 1.57 27.08
C GLY A 369 -6.72 2.44 26.48
N LEU A 370 -6.24 2.09 25.28
CA LEU A 370 -5.23 2.88 24.57
C LEU A 370 -5.78 4.25 24.16
N LEU A 371 -6.99 4.31 23.59
CA LEU A 371 -7.66 5.54 23.18
C LEU A 371 -7.91 6.47 24.37
N ALA A 372 -8.43 5.94 25.48
CA ALA A 372 -8.65 6.67 26.72
C ALA A 372 -7.35 7.29 27.26
N ARG A 373 -6.26 6.50 27.31
CA ARG A 373 -4.93 6.98 27.74
C ARG A 373 -4.41 8.10 26.84
N ARG A 374 -4.53 7.97 25.51
CA ARG A 374 -4.08 8.99 24.55
C ARG A 374 -4.91 10.27 24.64
N ARG A 375 -6.23 10.14 24.78
CA ARG A 375 -7.12 11.30 25.01
C ARG A 375 -6.77 12.02 26.30
N ARG A 376 -6.56 11.30 27.41
CA ARG A 376 -6.15 11.89 28.70
C ARG A 376 -4.85 12.67 28.59
N LYS A 377 -3.85 12.12 27.88
CA LYS A 377 -2.57 12.81 27.65
C LYS A 377 -2.74 14.09 26.84
N LEU A 378 -3.54 14.05 25.77
CA LEU A 378 -3.84 15.23 24.95
C LEU A 378 -4.56 16.32 25.78
N LEU A 379 -5.60 15.94 26.55
CA LEU A 379 -6.34 16.87 27.41
C LEU A 379 -5.45 17.51 28.48
N LYS A 380 -4.55 16.73 29.08
CA LYS A 380 -3.57 17.25 30.04
C LYS A 380 -2.65 18.30 29.40
N GLY A 381 -2.14 18.03 28.20
CA GLY A 381 -1.24 18.93 27.49
C GLY A 381 -1.89 20.24 27.03
N GLY A 382 -3.20 20.23 26.75
CA GLY A 382 -3.93 21.41 26.27
C GLY A 382 -4.77 22.11 27.34
N ARG A 383 -4.57 21.81 28.63
CA ARG A 383 -5.38 22.39 29.72
C ARG A 383 -5.33 23.92 29.75
N GLU A 384 -4.17 24.48 29.45
CA GLU A 384 -3.91 25.93 29.42
C GLU A 384 -3.42 26.34 28.03
N ILE A 385 -4.13 25.87 26.99
CA ILE A 385 -3.72 26.08 25.59
C ILE A 385 -3.50 27.57 25.25
N GLU A 386 -4.24 28.46 25.92
CA GLU A 386 -4.15 29.92 25.75
C GLU A 386 -2.78 30.49 26.14
N SER A 387 -2.07 29.89 27.11
CA SER A 387 -0.75 30.34 27.59
C SER A 387 0.42 29.61 26.94
N LEU A 388 0.17 28.56 26.13
CA LEU A 388 1.24 27.77 25.53
C LEU A 388 2.10 28.59 24.54
N ASP A 389 3.40 28.38 24.59
CA ASP A 389 4.33 28.84 23.57
C ASP A 389 4.26 27.96 22.31
N ASP A 390 4.96 28.36 21.25
CA ASP A 390 4.94 27.65 19.96
C ASP A 390 5.50 26.23 20.07
N HIS A 391 6.48 26.00 20.96
CA HIS A 391 7.06 24.69 21.21
C HIS A 391 6.05 23.74 21.87
N ALA A 392 5.34 24.21 22.90
CA ALA A 392 4.31 23.43 23.57
C ALA A 392 3.09 23.19 22.67
N LEU A 393 2.71 24.14 21.81
CA LEU A 393 1.70 23.93 20.76
C LEU A 393 2.15 22.87 19.75
N HIS A 394 3.43 22.82 19.41
CA HIS A 394 3.99 21.76 18.56
C HIS A 394 3.89 20.39 19.22
N GLU A 395 4.26 20.25 20.49
CA GLU A 395 4.09 18.99 21.23
C GLU A 395 2.62 18.57 21.35
N LEU A 396 1.72 19.52 21.59
CA LEU A 396 0.27 19.27 21.60
C LEU A 396 -0.22 18.75 20.25
N ARG A 397 0.27 19.32 19.15
CA ARG A 397 -0.02 18.85 17.79
C ARG A 397 0.46 17.41 17.58
N LEU A 398 1.65 17.06 18.07
CA LEU A 398 2.16 15.69 17.97
C LEU A 398 1.26 14.71 18.74
N GLU A 399 0.77 15.08 19.93
CA GLU A 399 -0.19 14.27 20.67
C GLU A 399 -1.55 14.17 19.97
N ALA A 400 -2.07 15.25 19.40
CA ALA A 400 -3.31 15.24 18.64
C ALA A 400 -3.21 14.30 17.42
N LYS A 401 -2.07 14.35 16.71
CA LYS A 401 -1.76 13.46 15.59
C LYS A 401 -1.67 11.99 16.03
N ARG A 402 -1.02 11.72 17.17
CA ARG A 402 -0.93 10.36 17.75
C ARG A 402 -2.33 9.83 18.08
N LEU A 403 -3.18 10.63 18.74
CA LEU A 403 -4.56 10.24 19.06
C LEU A 403 -5.39 10.01 17.79
N ARG A 404 -5.30 10.92 16.80
CA ARG A 404 -6.01 10.77 15.53
C ARG A 404 -5.66 9.46 14.85
N TYR A 405 -4.38 9.10 14.76
CA TYR A 405 -3.98 7.85 14.09
C TYR A 405 -4.49 6.60 14.79
N VAL A 406 -4.44 6.56 16.12
CA VAL A 406 -5.01 5.44 16.90
C VAL A 406 -6.53 5.39 16.72
N ALA A 407 -7.20 6.54 16.73
CA ALA A 407 -8.63 6.63 16.51
C ALA A 407 -9.04 6.21 15.09
N GLU A 408 -8.32 6.63 14.06
CA GLU A 408 -8.59 6.23 12.67
C GLU A 408 -8.41 4.72 12.47
N LEU A 409 -7.40 4.13 13.13
CA LEU A 409 -7.11 2.70 13.05
C LEU A 409 -8.20 1.85 13.70
N PHE A 410 -8.68 2.24 14.89
CA PHE A 410 -9.64 1.44 15.67
C PHE A 410 -11.09 1.87 15.52
N ALA A 411 -11.38 2.98 14.85
CA ALA A 411 -12.75 3.41 14.56
C ALA A 411 -13.65 2.34 13.93
N PRO A 412 -13.15 1.43 13.05
CA PRO A 412 -13.99 0.37 12.51
C PRO A 412 -14.54 -0.62 13.54
N LEU A 413 -13.94 -0.72 14.74
CA LEU A 413 -14.50 -1.50 15.84
C LEU A 413 -15.81 -0.89 16.38
N TRP A 414 -15.98 0.42 16.26
CA TRP A 414 -17.19 1.16 16.69
C TRP A 414 -17.82 1.88 15.49
N PRO A 415 -18.44 1.15 14.54
CA PRO A 415 -18.98 1.75 13.35
C PRO A 415 -20.14 2.70 13.71
N GLY A 416 -20.15 3.90 13.13
CA GLY A 416 -21.28 4.82 13.30
C GLY A 416 -20.94 6.29 13.33
N LYS A 417 -21.96 7.09 13.62
CA LYS A 417 -21.86 8.57 13.72
C LYS A 417 -20.90 9.04 14.83
N PRO A 418 -20.80 8.39 16.01
CA PRO A 418 -19.88 8.83 17.07
C PRO A 418 -18.41 8.84 16.64
N ALA A 419 -17.91 7.73 16.08
CA ALA A 419 -16.53 7.64 15.60
C ALA A 419 -16.23 8.69 14.51
N ARG A 420 -17.12 8.85 13.52
CA ARG A 420 -16.96 9.87 12.46
C ARG A 420 -16.91 11.29 13.03
N ARG A 421 -17.77 11.61 14.02
CA ARG A 421 -17.81 12.91 14.68
C ARG A 421 -16.52 13.19 15.45
N PHE A 422 -16.01 12.20 16.17
CA PHE A 422 -14.74 12.29 16.90
C PHE A 422 -13.58 12.53 15.93
N LEU A 423 -13.46 11.71 14.88
CA LEU A 423 -12.42 11.81 13.84
C LEU A 423 -12.41 13.17 13.15
N ARG A 424 -13.59 13.71 12.83
CA ARG A 424 -13.71 15.06 12.25
C ARG A 424 -13.19 16.14 13.20
N ARG A 425 -13.49 16.04 14.51
CA ARG A 425 -13.07 17.04 15.50
C ARG A 425 -11.58 16.99 15.79
N ILE A 426 -11.00 15.80 15.97
CA ILE A 426 -9.55 15.67 16.14
C ILE A 426 -8.79 16.03 14.86
N GLY A 427 -9.37 15.75 13.68
CA GLY A 427 -8.85 16.17 12.39
C GLY A 427 -8.75 17.69 12.27
N ALA A 428 -9.84 18.40 12.56
CA ALA A 428 -9.86 19.86 12.55
C ALA A 428 -8.90 20.49 13.58
N LEU A 429 -8.75 19.87 14.76
CA LEU A 429 -7.76 20.31 15.75
C LEU A 429 -6.34 20.16 15.21
N GLN A 430 -6.01 19.01 14.63
CA GLN A 430 -4.68 18.76 14.06
C GLN A 430 -4.36 19.73 12.91
N GLU A 431 -5.34 20.03 12.05
CA GLU A 431 -5.20 20.98 10.94
C GLU A 431 -4.97 22.40 11.45
N ALA A 432 -5.76 22.85 12.43
CA ALA A 432 -5.61 24.20 13.01
C ALA A 432 -4.26 24.38 13.75
N LEU A 433 -3.78 23.35 14.45
CA LEU A 433 -2.43 23.33 15.03
C LEU A 433 -1.31 23.18 13.97
N GLY A 434 -1.68 22.88 12.72
CA GLY A 434 -0.77 22.44 11.67
C GLY A 434 -0.30 23.50 10.67
N LEU A 435 -1.05 24.60 10.54
CA LEU A 435 -0.92 25.63 9.51
C LEU A 435 0.45 26.34 9.46
N SER A 436 1.29 26.20 10.49
CA SER A 436 2.62 26.82 10.56
C SER A 436 3.79 25.97 10.02
N ASN A 437 3.62 24.67 9.72
CA ASN A 437 4.77 23.80 9.35
C ASN A 437 5.04 23.66 7.85
N ASP A 438 4.01 23.82 7.00
CA ASP A 438 4.19 23.60 5.56
C ASP A 438 5.11 24.67 4.94
N THR A 439 5.14 25.84 5.58
CA THR A 439 6.00 26.98 5.23
C THR A 439 7.49 26.71 5.51
N VAL A 440 7.82 26.05 6.62
CA VAL A 440 9.21 25.68 6.97
C VAL A 440 9.77 24.64 5.99
N ALA A 441 8.97 23.63 5.61
CA ALA A 441 9.40 22.61 4.66
C ALA A 441 9.65 23.20 3.26
N ALA A 442 8.75 24.06 2.77
CA ALA A 442 8.93 24.75 1.50
C ALA A 442 10.19 25.62 1.48
N ARG A 443 10.49 26.33 2.58
CA ARG A 443 11.71 27.14 2.70
C ARG A 443 12.98 26.30 2.63
N ALA A 444 13.07 25.23 3.43
CA ALA A 444 14.24 24.35 3.43
C ALA A 444 14.48 23.73 2.04
N LEU A 445 13.40 23.33 1.36
CA LEU A 445 13.45 22.75 0.03
C LEU A 445 13.99 23.75 -1.00
N VAL A 446 13.47 24.98 -1.03
CA VAL A 446 13.90 26.01 -1.99
C VAL A 446 15.31 26.53 -1.67
N ALA A 447 15.69 26.61 -0.38
CA ALA A 447 17.05 26.93 0.04
C ALA A 447 18.08 25.90 -0.48
N SER A 448 17.70 24.63 -0.61
CA SER A 448 18.58 23.58 -1.17
C SER A 448 18.94 23.79 -2.66
N LEU A 449 18.25 24.71 -3.34
CA LEU A 449 18.53 25.09 -4.73
C LEU A 449 19.60 26.19 -4.84
N GLN A 450 20.10 26.73 -3.72
CA GLN A 450 21.21 27.69 -3.72
C GLN A 450 22.53 27.05 -4.18
N GLY A 451 23.36 27.80 -4.91
CA GLY A 451 24.80 27.51 -5.05
C GLY A 451 25.23 26.46 -6.10
N GLY A 452 24.34 25.89 -6.92
CA GLY A 452 24.75 25.01 -8.02
C GLY A 452 25.47 25.79 -9.13
N LYS A 453 26.76 25.57 -9.38
CA LYS A 453 27.49 26.16 -10.53
C LYS A 453 26.76 25.78 -11.83
N GLY A 454 26.06 26.75 -12.44
CA GLY A 454 25.30 26.57 -13.68
C GLY A 454 23.90 25.93 -13.54
N THR A 455 23.51 25.44 -12.36
CA THR A 455 22.25 24.70 -12.13
C THR A 455 21.44 25.20 -10.93
N GLY A 456 21.98 26.15 -10.14
CA GLY A 456 21.30 26.74 -8.99
C GLY A 456 20.15 27.68 -9.38
N ALA A 457 19.16 27.79 -8.51
CA ALA A 457 18.07 28.74 -8.68
C ALA A 457 18.55 30.17 -8.34
N PRO A 458 18.04 31.22 -9.01
CA PRO A 458 18.39 32.60 -8.69
C PRO A 458 17.99 32.97 -7.27
N GLY A 459 18.87 33.67 -6.54
CA GLY A 459 18.61 34.07 -5.14
C GLY A 459 17.32 34.90 -4.97
N TRP A 460 16.97 35.71 -5.97
CA TRP A 460 15.68 36.43 -5.98
C TRP A 460 14.47 35.50 -5.96
N ALA A 461 14.48 34.46 -6.80
CA ALA A 461 13.36 33.51 -6.89
C ALA A 461 13.22 32.69 -5.60
N ILE A 462 14.35 32.34 -4.99
CA ILE A 462 14.41 31.69 -3.68
C ILE A 462 13.79 32.57 -2.61
N GLY A 463 14.26 33.83 -2.49
CA GLY A 463 13.75 34.78 -1.50
C GLY A 463 12.25 35.07 -1.67
N LEU A 464 11.75 35.13 -2.91
CA LEU A 464 10.32 35.29 -3.18
C LEU A 464 9.51 34.10 -2.67
N ALA A 465 9.94 32.87 -2.96
CA ALA A 465 9.26 31.66 -2.50
C ALA A 465 9.25 31.57 -0.96
N GLU A 466 10.37 31.91 -0.31
CA GLU A 466 10.45 31.95 1.15
C GLU A 466 9.53 33.03 1.75
N GLY A 467 9.50 34.22 1.15
CA GLY A 467 8.63 35.33 1.59
C GLY A 467 7.15 34.99 1.45
N TRP A 468 6.77 34.36 0.33
CA TRP A 468 5.39 33.90 0.12
C TRP A 468 4.98 32.84 1.14
N ALA A 469 5.85 31.86 1.38
CA ALA A 469 5.63 30.84 2.39
C ALA A 469 5.46 31.47 3.79
N LEU A 470 6.29 32.44 4.17
CA LEU A 470 6.15 33.14 5.46
C LEU A 470 4.85 33.95 5.60
N SER A 471 4.35 34.51 4.51
CA SER A 471 3.11 35.30 4.51
C SER A 471 1.87 34.44 4.82
N ALA A 472 1.82 33.20 4.29
CA ALA A 472 0.70 32.29 4.47
C ALA A 472 0.52 31.76 5.90
N GLY A 473 1.52 31.92 6.77
CA GLY A 473 1.53 31.36 8.14
C GLY A 473 1.07 32.30 9.26
N ARG A 474 0.66 33.54 8.97
CA ARG A 474 0.33 34.52 10.03
C ARG A 474 -1.03 34.23 10.69
N ASP A 475 -1.01 34.29 12.02
CA ASP A 475 -2.14 34.33 12.96
C ASP A 475 -3.11 33.11 12.97
N THR A 476 -2.55 31.92 13.18
CA THR A 476 -3.30 30.64 13.24
C THR A 476 -3.83 30.32 14.65
N ARG A 477 -3.39 31.05 15.68
CA ARG A 477 -3.71 30.80 17.09
C ARG A 477 -5.21 30.88 17.41
N PRO A 478 -5.98 31.86 16.90
CA PRO A 478 -7.43 31.89 17.13
C PRO A 478 -8.16 30.66 16.56
N ALA A 479 -7.70 30.15 15.40
CA ALA A 479 -8.27 28.94 14.80
C ALA A 479 -7.96 27.70 15.65
N ALA A 480 -6.75 27.57 16.16
CA ALA A 480 -6.35 26.50 17.06
C ALA A 480 -7.20 26.48 18.36
N LEU A 481 -7.38 27.63 19.00
CA LEU A 481 -8.21 27.75 20.21
C LEU A 481 -9.69 27.40 19.96
N ARG A 482 -10.25 27.78 18.81
CA ARG A 482 -11.62 27.39 18.43
C ARG A 482 -11.72 25.88 18.18
N ALA A 483 -10.74 25.29 17.51
CA ALA A 483 -10.72 23.86 17.24
C ALA A 483 -10.55 23.05 18.53
N TRP A 484 -9.73 23.52 19.47
CA TRP A 484 -9.57 22.94 20.80
C TRP A 484 -10.88 22.91 21.59
N ARG A 485 -11.57 24.05 21.72
CA ARG A 485 -12.88 24.13 22.40
C ARG A 485 -13.92 23.20 21.79
N ARG A 486 -13.91 23.04 20.45
CA ARG A 486 -14.79 22.08 19.76
C ARG A 486 -14.40 20.62 20.05
N PHE A 487 -13.11 20.33 20.16
CA PHE A 487 -12.61 18.99 20.50
C PHE A 487 -12.92 18.60 21.95
N LEU A 488 -12.88 19.52 22.91
CA LEU A 488 -13.25 19.25 24.31
C LEU A 488 -14.68 18.70 24.44
N ARG A 489 -15.59 19.12 23.55
CA ARG A 489 -16.98 18.63 23.49
C ARG A 489 -17.11 17.26 22.82
N ALA A 490 -16.02 16.66 22.34
CA ALA A 490 -16.02 15.34 21.71
C ALA A 490 -16.16 14.24 22.75
N GLU A 491 -17.32 13.58 22.69
CA GLU A 491 -17.60 12.32 23.37
C GLU A 491 -16.68 11.23 22.78
N PRO A 492 -16.00 10.46 23.65
CA PRO A 492 -15.31 9.24 23.24
C PRO A 492 -16.28 8.29 22.55
N PHE A 493 -15.88 7.69 21.43
CA PHE A 493 -16.71 6.69 20.73
C PHE A 493 -16.48 5.27 21.25
N TRP A 494 -15.53 5.08 22.16
CA TRP A 494 -15.08 3.81 22.70
C TRP A 494 -15.53 3.58 24.16
N ASP A 495 -16.38 4.47 24.67
CA ASP A 495 -17.10 4.24 25.91
C ASP A 495 -18.37 3.46 25.50
N ASP A 496 -18.27 2.13 25.51
CA ASP A 496 -19.47 1.29 25.49
C ASP A 496 -20.18 1.61 26.82
N GLY A 497 -21.37 2.22 26.74
CA GLY A 497 -22.08 2.79 27.89
C GLY A 497 -22.18 1.88 29.10
#